data_AF-I0SE96-F1
#
_entry.id   AF-I0SE96-F1
#
_cell.length_a   1.000
_cell.length_b   1.000
_cell.length_c   1.000
_cell.angle_alpha   90.00
_cell.angle_beta   90.00
_cell.angle_gamma   90.00
#
_symmetry.space_group_name_H-M   'P 1'
#
loop_
_entity.id
_entity.type
_entity.pdbx_description
1 polymer ?
#
loop_
_entity_poly.entity_id
_entity_poly.type
_entity_poly.pdbx_seq_one_letter_code
_entity_poly.pdbx_strand_id
1 'polypeptide(L)'
;MQFILGGVVAPFIMELPSYHLPQVKTVLRYAGQKALSFIKRAGTIIFVTNIFIWFASSYNFSLQAVETENSILATLGKGLAWIFTPLGFGNWRATVAAITGLLAKETVISTFGILYKVTDATETTKELWNNLQQHYTALSAYSFLVFNLLCAPCFAAIGAIHREMGNAKWTWIALSFQTLLAYNVSLVIYQFGQALLYGKGISSGTIFALFVVVVGLYFIFRKPRKEKIEVITLDNLTHQTV
;
A
#
# COMPACT_ATOMS: atom_id res chain seq x y z
N MET A 1 16.16 10.73 16.44
CA MET A 1 16.44 9.42 15.83
C MET A 1 16.51 8.36 16.92
N GLN A 2 15.40 8.18 17.66
CA GLN A 2 15.31 7.37 18.90
C GLN A 2 14.04 6.51 18.90
N PHE A 3 13.65 6.02 17.72
CA PHE A 3 12.50 5.14 17.53
C PHE A 3 12.85 4.08 16.51
N ILE A 4 13.75 3.17 16.90
CA ILE A 4 13.91 1.89 16.23
C ILE A 4 13.77 0.83 17.33
N LEU A 5 12.52 0.41 17.56
CA LEU A 5 12.13 -0.84 18.23
C LEU A 5 12.33 -0.97 19.76
N GLY A 6 11.87 0.01 20.53
CA GLY A 6 11.71 -0.13 21.99
C GLY A 6 11.39 1.20 22.64
N GLY A 7 10.11 1.56 22.71
CA GLY A 7 9.63 2.70 23.50
C GLY A 7 9.30 2.23 24.91
N VAL A 8 9.57 3.09 25.91
CA VAL A 8 9.15 2.89 27.30
C VAL A 8 7.65 2.57 27.36
N VAL A 9 7.33 1.36 27.81
CA VAL A 9 5.95 0.98 28.13
C VAL A 9 5.57 1.76 29.39
N ALA A 10 4.82 2.84 29.22
CA ALA A 10 4.16 3.47 30.36
C ALA A 10 3.29 2.40 31.03
N PRO A 11 3.39 2.19 32.35
CA PRO A 11 2.49 1.30 33.05
C PRO A 11 1.09 1.90 32.96
N PHE A 12 0.30 1.42 31.99
CA PHE A 12 -1.10 1.75 31.87
C PHE A 12 -1.82 1.03 33.01
N ILE A 13 -2.01 1.75 34.12
CA ILE A 13 -3.08 1.45 35.06
C ILE A 13 -4.38 1.69 34.30
N MET A 14 -4.94 0.59 33.79
CA MET A 14 -6.18 0.59 33.03
C MET A 14 -7.33 0.45 34.02
N GLU A 15 -7.65 1.54 34.72
CA GLU A 15 -8.88 1.65 35.49
C GLU A 15 -10.00 1.72 34.45
N LEU A 16 -10.66 0.60 34.18
CA LEU A 16 -11.77 0.59 33.24
C LEU A 16 -12.95 1.29 33.94
N PRO A 17 -13.40 2.48 33.47
CA PRO A 17 -14.59 3.10 34.03
C PRO A 17 -15.79 2.17 33.82
N SER A 18 -16.83 2.31 34.65
CA SER A 18 -18.07 1.56 34.46
C SER A 18 -18.57 1.70 33.03
N TYR A 19 -18.68 0.56 32.34
CA TYR A 19 -19.15 0.50 30.95
C TYR A 19 -20.65 0.83 30.92
N HIS A 20 -21.00 1.93 30.26
CA HIS A 20 -22.39 2.31 30.04
C HIS A 20 -22.82 1.87 28.64
N LEU A 21 -24.01 1.26 28.53
CA LEU A 21 -24.53 0.87 27.23
C LEU A 21 -24.76 2.10 26.35
N PRO A 22 -24.23 2.10 25.11
CA PRO A 22 -24.37 3.26 24.25
C PRO A 22 -25.82 3.40 23.76
N GLN A 23 -26.34 4.63 23.80
CA GLN A 23 -27.64 4.94 23.21
C GLN A 23 -27.56 4.83 21.68
N VAL A 24 -28.26 3.85 21.10
CA VAL A 24 -28.22 3.53 19.66
C VAL A 24 -28.48 4.77 18.79
N LYS A 25 -29.46 5.61 19.15
CA LYS A 25 -29.79 6.83 18.40
C LYS A 25 -28.63 7.82 18.33
N THR A 26 -27.89 7.95 19.44
CA THR A 26 -26.74 8.85 19.56
C THR A 26 -25.58 8.32 18.73
N VAL A 27 -25.27 7.02 18.83
CA VAL A 27 -24.23 6.38 18.02
C VAL A 27 -24.53 6.52 16.53
N LEU A 28 -25.76 6.24 16.09
CA LEU A 28 -26.13 6.33 14.68
C LEU A 28 -26.02 7.76 14.14
N ARG A 29 -26.42 8.76 14.93
CA ARG A 29 -26.31 10.18 14.55
C ARG A 29 -24.84 10.61 14.45
N TYR A 30 -24.01 10.25 15.42
CA TYR A 30 -22.57 10.55 15.38
C TYR A 30 -21.86 9.83 14.24
N ALA A 31 -22.12 8.54 14.07
CA ALA A 31 -21.57 7.75 12.96
C ALA A 31 -22.00 8.32 11.60
N GLY A 32 -23.28 8.67 11.44
CA GLY A 32 -23.81 9.28 10.22
C GLY A 32 -23.18 10.65 9.91
N GLN A 33 -23.02 11.51 10.90
CA GLN A 33 -22.34 12.81 10.73
C GLN A 33 -20.87 12.64 10.33
N LYS A 34 -20.16 11.68 10.93
CA LYS A 34 -18.77 11.37 10.57
C LYS A 34 -18.68 10.75 9.17
N ALA A 35 -19.59 9.86 8.80
CA ALA A 35 -19.67 9.29 7.47
C ALA A 35 -19.92 10.36 6.40
N LEU A 36 -20.85 11.28 6.62
CA LEU A 36 -21.09 12.40 5.71
C LEU A 36 -19.88 13.33 5.60
N SER A 37 -19.18 13.58 6.71
CA SER A 37 -17.94 14.37 6.71
C SER A 37 -16.83 13.68 5.90
N PHE A 38 -16.74 12.35 6.01
CA PHE A 38 -15.80 11.55 5.23
C PHE A 38 -16.13 11.58 3.74
N ILE A 39 -17.40 11.35 3.35
CA ILE A 39 -17.84 11.38 1.95
C ILE A 39 -17.53 12.73 1.30
N LYS A 40 -17.82 13.85 1.97
CA LYS A 40 -17.55 15.19 1.43
C LYS A 40 -16.06 15.44 1.19
N ARG A 41 -15.18 14.90 2.04
CA ARG A 41 -13.73 15.14 1.94
C ARG A 41 -13.05 14.15 0.98
N ALA A 42 -13.35 12.87 1.12
CA ALA A 42 -12.79 11.82 0.26
C ALA A 42 -13.35 11.89 -1.16
N GLY A 43 -14.65 12.18 -1.30
CA GLY A 43 -15.33 12.23 -2.60
C GLY A 43 -14.75 13.29 -3.54
N THR A 44 -14.43 14.49 -3.03
CA THR A 44 -13.79 15.54 -3.85
C THR A 44 -12.43 15.09 -4.37
N ILE A 45 -11.62 14.43 -3.55
CA ILE A 45 -10.29 13.94 -3.95
C ILE A 45 -10.42 12.85 -5.01
N ILE A 46 -11.33 11.88 -4.80
CA ILE A 46 -11.55 10.77 -5.74
C ILE A 46 -12.06 11.30 -7.08
N PHE A 47 -13.02 12.22 -7.09
CA PHE A 47 -13.60 12.79 -8.30
C PHE A 47 -12.56 13.52 -9.15
N VAL A 48 -11.78 14.43 -8.54
CA VAL A 48 -10.70 15.16 -9.22
C VAL A 48 -9.65 14.19 -9.77
N THR A 49 -9.30 13.18 -8.98
CA THR A 49 -8.34 12.16 -9.39
C THR A 49 -8.83 11.35 -10.59
N ASN A 50 -10.10 10.95 -10.63
CA ASN A 50 -10.65 10.18 -11.74
C ASN A 50 -10.65 10.99 -13.05
N ILE A 51 -11.07 12.27 -12.99
CA ILE A 51 -10.97 13.18 -14.15
C ILE A 51 -9.53 13.28 -14.63
N PHE A 52 -8.56 13.39 -13.72
CA PHE A 52 -7.15 13.46 -14.07
C PHE A 52 -6.65 12.18 -14.73
N ILE A 53 -7.00 10.99 -14.23
CA ILE A 53 -6.64 9.70 -14.84
C ILE A 53 -7.24 9.60 -16.25
N TRP A 54 -8.52 9.92 -16.40
CA TRP A 54 -9.21 9.88 -17.70
C TRP A 54 -8.53 10.81 -18.71
N PHE A 55 -8.21 12.03 -18.30
CA PHE A 55 -7.49 12.99 -19.13
C PHE A 55 -6.10 12.47 -19.51
N ALA A 56 -5.31 12.00 -18.54
CA ALA A 56 -3.98 11.44 -18.78
C ALA A 56 -4.00 10.18 -19.65
N SER A 57 -5.10 9.42 -19.62
CA SER A 57 -5.32 8.23 -20.45
C SER A 57 -5.76 8.58 -21.87
N SER A 58 -6.44 9.72 -22.08
CA SER A 58 -7.05 10.08 -23.37
C SER A 58 -6.18 11.01 -24.22
N TYR A 59 -5.26 11.77 -23.63
CA TYR A 59 -4.46 12.77 -24.32
C TYR A 59 -2.97 12.41 -24.38
N ASN A 60 -2.29 12.82 -25.46
CA ASN A 60 -0.83 12.82 -25.55
C ASN A 60 -0.24 14.17 -25.06
N PHE A 61 1.09 14.29 -24.97
CA PHE A 61 1.78 15.54 -24.59
C PHE A 61 1.53 16.70 -25.57
N SER A 62 1.06 16.41 -26.78
CA SER A 62 0.66 17.40 -27.80
C SER A 62 -0.84 17.72 -27.76
N LEU A 63 -1.57 17.30 -26.71
CA LEU A 63 -3.01 17.51 -26.50
C LEU A 63 -3.91 16.95 -27.62
N GLN A 64 -3.44 15.95 -28.35
CA GLN A 64 -4.27 15.19 -29.29
C GLN A 64 -4.89 13.99 -28.59
N ALA A 65 -6.13 13.65 -28.96
CA ALA A 65 -6.76 12.40 -28.56
C ALA A 65 -6.06 11.24 -29.29
N VAL A 66 -5.35 10.39 -28.55
CA VAL A 66 -4.57 9.29 -29.12
C VAL A 66 -4.95 7.99 -28.42
N GLU A 67 -4.75 6.86 -29.12
CA GLU A 67 -4.90 5.53 -28.53
C GLU A 67 -4.09 5.37 -27.23
N THR A 68 -4.59 4.50 -26.35
CA THR A 68 -4.08 4.25 -25.00
C THR A 68 -2.58 3.96 -24.94
N GLU A 69 -1.95 3.45 -26.00
CA GLU A 69 -0.53 3.09 -26.03
C GLU A 69 0.44 4.27 -26.13
N ASN A 70 -0.02 5.42 -26.65
CA ASN A 70 0.74 6.67 -26.80
C ASN A 70 0.24 7.78 -25.87
N SER A 71 -0.63 7.43 -24.92
CA SER A 71 -1.12 8.35 -23.89
C SER A 71 0.01 8.79 -22.95
N ILE A 72 -0.20 9.93 -22.28
CA ILE A 72 0.68 10.39 -21.20
C ILE A 72 0.84 9.29 -20.13
N LEU A 73 -0.27 8.60 -19.83
CA LEU A 73 -0.30 7.50 -18.86
C LEU A 73 0.57 6.31 -19.28
N ALA A 74 0.57 5.93 -20.57
CA ALA A 74 1.43 4.87 -21.09
C ALA A 74 2.91 5.25 -21.05
N THR A 75 3.24 6.52 -21.29
CA THR A 75 4.63 7.02 -21.20
C THR A 75 5.15 6.94 -19.76
N LEU A 76 4.35 7.39 -18.78
CA LEU A 76 4.66 7.25 -17.35
C LEU A 76 4.76 5.77 -16.94
N GLY A 77 3.83 4.95 -17.42
CA GLY A 77 3.83 3.51 -17.17
C GLY A 77 5.08 2.80 -17.70
N LYS A 78 5.54 3.13 -18.91
CA LYS A 78 6.77 2.58 -19.50
C LYS A 78 8.01 3.03 -18.71
N GLY A 79 8.04 4.27 -18.21
CA GLY A 79 9.14 4.77 -17.38
C GLY A 79 9.23 4.06 -16.02
N LEU A 80 8.09 3.75 -15.41
CA LEU A 80 8.03 3.06 -14.11
C LEU A 80 8.08 1.52 -14.22
N ALA A 81 7.87 0.96 -15.42
CA ALA A 81 7.81 -0.49 -15.63
C ALA A 81 9.09 -1.22 -15.21
N TRP A 82 10.25 -0.57 -15.30
CA TRP A 82 11.54 -1.14 -14.89
C TRP A 82 11.57 -1.53 -13.41
N ILE A 83 10.90 -0.78 -12.54
CA ILE A 83 10.82 -1.08 -11.10
C ILE A 83 10.04 -2.37 -10.83
N PHE A 84 9.07 -2.69 -11.69
CA PHE A 84 8.18 -3.84 -11.55
C PHE A 84 8.64 -5.08 -12.34
N THR A 85 9.66 -4.96 -13.20
CA THR A 85 10.28 -6.10 -13.90
C THR A 85 10.69 -7.25 -12.95
N PRO A 86 11.38 -7.01 -11.81
CA PRO A 86 11.76 -8.11 -10.90
C PRO A 86 10.58 -8.74 -10.14
N LEU A 87 9.40 -8.10 -10.13
CA LEU A 87 8.18 -8.64 -9.54
C LEU A 87 7.37 -9.46 -10.55
N GLY A 88 7.80 -9.52 -11.81
CA GLY A 88 7.15 -10.33 -12.84
C GLY A 88 6.02 -9.68 -13.60
N PHE A 89 5.68 -8.43 -13.29
CA PHE A 89 4.66 -7.64 -14.00
C PHE A 89 5.22 -6.32 -14.54
N GLY A 90 6.47 -6.32 -15.00
CA GLY A 90 7.17 -5.16 -15.61
C GLY A 90 6.63 -4.70 -16.96
N ASN A 91 5.31 -4.75 -17.14
CA ASN A 91 4.58 -4.22 -18.29
C ASN A 91 4.03 -2.84 -17.92
N TRP A 92 3.95 -1.96 -18.92
CA TRP A 92 3.38 -0.62 -18.72
C TRP A 92 1.89 -0.70 -18.30
N ARG A 93 1.13 -1.69 -18.81
CA ARG A 93 -0.28 -1.91 -18.45
C ARG A 93 -0.46 -2.23 -16.95
N ALA A 94 0.32 -3.19 -16.42
CA ALA A 94 0.29 -3.51 -15.00
C ALA A 94 0.80 -2.37 -14.13
N THR A 95 1.81 -1.64 -14.60
CA THR A 95 2.35 -0.47 -13.87
C THR A 95 1.32 0.64 -13.75
N VAL A 96 0.63 0.97 -14.85
CA VAL A 96 -0.49 1.92 -14.83
C VAL A 96 -1.61 1.41 -13.94
N ALA A 97 -1.98 0.13 -14.04
CA ALA A 97 -3.02 -0.46 -13.19
C ALA A 97 -2.64 -0.46 -11.69
N ALA A 98 -1.37 -0.63 -11.34
CA ALA A 98 -0.89 -0.52 -9.97
C ALA A 98 -0.97 0.93 -9.46
N ILE A 99 -0.65 1.91 -10.30
CA ILE A 99 -0.76 3.33 -9.96
C ILE A 99 -2.22 3.74 -9.78
N THR A 100 -3.11 3.32 -10.68
CA THR A 100 -4.55 3.60 -10.50
C THR A 100 -5.13 2.85 -9.31
N GLY A 101 -4.64 1.64 -9.04
CA GLY A 101 -4.96 0.86 -7.85
C GLY A 101 -4.52 1.48 -6.52
N LEU A 102 -3.53 2.38 -6.52
CA LEU A 102 -3.19 3.19 -5.34
C LEU A 102 -4.21 4.29 -5.08
N LEU A 103 -4.88 4.79 -6.12
CA LEU A 103 -5.92 5.81 -6.01
C LEU A 103 -7.21 5.17 -5.48
N ALA A 104 -7.62 4.04 -6.08
CA ALA A 104 -8.76 3.22 -5.64
C ALA A 104 -8.59 1.76 -6.07
N LYS A 105 -8.71 0.81 -5.13
CA LYS A 105 -8.40 -0.62 -5.36
C LYS A 105 -9.35 -1.28 -6.35
N GLU A 106 -10.63 -0.91 -6.32
CA GLU A 106 -11.63 -1.40 -7.28
C GLU A 106 -11.39 -0.92 -8.71
N THR A 107 -10.73 0.22 -8.90
CA THR A 107 -10.53 0.82 -10.23
C THR A 107 -9.49 0.09 -11.08
N VAL A 108 -8.75 -0.87 -10.49
CA VAL A 108 -7.77 -1.70 -11.20
C VAL A 108 -8.43 -2.49 -12.34
N ILE A 109 -9.61 -3.05 -12.10
CA ILE A 109 -10.36 -3.85 -13.09
C ILE A 109 -10.82 -2.95 -14.23
N SER A 110 -11.40 -1.79 -13.90
CA SER A 110 -11.83 -0.79 -14.90
C SER A 110 -10.63 -0.28 -15.72
N THR A 111 -9.48 -0.07 -15.08
CA THR A 111 -8.25 0.34 -15.75
C THR A 111 -7.78 -0.72 -16.75
N PHE A 112 -7.79 -2.00 -16.36
CA PHE A 112 -7.49 -3.09 -17.30
C PHE A 112 -8.50 -3.16 -18.44
N GLY A 113 -9.79 -2.93 -18.19
CA GLY A 113 -10.81 -2.81 -19.22
C GLY A 113 -10.46 -1.79 -20.30
N ILE A 114 -10.13 -0.57 -19.87
CA ILE A 114 -9.74 0.53 -20.76
C ILE A 114 -8.45 0.17 -21.54
N LEU A 115 -7.46 -0.42 -20.87
CA LEU A 115 -6.17 -0.79 -21.47
C LEU A 115 -6.27 -1.94 -22.49
N TYR A 116 -7.18 -2.90 -22.26
CA TYR A 116 -7.43 -4.03 -23.16
C TYR A 116 -8.55 -3.74 -24.18
N LYS A 117 -9.07 -2.51 -24.24
CA LYS A 117 -10.16 -2.10 -25.13
C LYS A 117 -11.43 -2.96 -24.96
N VAL A 118 -11.70 -3.44 -23.75
CA VAL A 118 -12.90 -4.22 -23.42
C VAL A 118 -14.01 -3.26 -22.98
N THR A 119 -15.08 -3.16 -23.76
CA THR A 119 -16.28 -2.39 -23.39
C THR A 119 -16.98 -3.06 -22.21
N ASP A 120 -17.31 -2.28 -21.17
CA ASP A 120 -17.94 -2.75 -19.92
C ASP A 120 -17.19 -3.90 -19.23
N ALA A 121 -15.90 -3.68 -18.98
CA ALA A 121 -15.10 -4.60 -18.19
C ALA A 121 -15.59 -4.68 -16.74
N THR A 122 -16.30 -5.77 -16.43
CA THR A 122 -16.67 -6.17 -15.08
C THR A 122 -15.84 -7.39 -14.65
N GLU A 123 -15.89 -7.73 -13.38
CA GLU A 123 -15.18 -8.91 -12.83
C GLU A 123 -15.57 -10.23 -13.52
N THR A 124 -16.75 -10.30 -14.13
CA THR A 124 -17.32 -11.49 -14.78
C THR A 124 -17.09 -11.52 -16.30
N THR A 125 -16.49 -10.48 -16.88
CA THR A 125 -16.29 -10.40 -18.34
C THR A 125 -15.20 -11.38 -18.80
N LYS A 126 -15.61 -12.50 -19.43
CA LYS A 126 -14.69 -13.58 -19.89
C LYS A 126 -13.61 -13.09 -20.86
N GLU A 127 -13.90 -12.08 -21.68
CA GLU A 127 -12.93 -11.50 -22.62
C GLU A 127 -11.72 -10.90 -21.89
N LEU A 128 -11.95 -10.26 -20.74
CA LEU A 128 -10.88 -9.70 -19.92
C LEU A 128 -9.99 -10.82 -19.35
N TRP A 129 -10.60 -11.91 -18.90
CA TRP A 129 -9.85 -13.06 -18.37
C TRP A 129 -8.95 -13.70 -19.43
N ASN A 130 -9.45 -13.87 -20.65
CA ASN A 130 -8.66 -14.43 -21.76
C ASN A 130 -7.46 -13.53 -22.10
N ASN A 131 -7.68 -12.21 -22.19
CA ASN A 131 -6.58 -11.25 -22.41
C ASN A 131 -5.54 -11.31 -21.28
N LEU A 132 -5.98 -11.38 -20.03
CA LEU A 132 -5.07 -11.46 -18.89
C LEU A 132 -4.27 -12.78 -18.88
N GLN A 133 -4.89 -13.90 -19.22
CA GLN A 133 -4.22 -15.21 -19.29
C GLN A 133 -3.15 -15.27 -20.40
N GLN A 134 -3.34 -14.54 -21.49
CA GLN A 134 -2.35 -14.46 -22.57
C GLN A 134 -1.12 -13.63 -22.18
N HIS A 135 -1.30 -12.58 -21.36
CA HIS A 135 -0.24 -11.64 -21.03
C HIS A 135 0.42 -11.84 -19.66
N TYR A 136 -0.23 -12.56 -18.73
CA TYR A 136 0.28 -12.82 -17.39
C TYR A 136 0.30 -14.31 -17.07
N THR A 137 1.41 -14.75 -16.49
CA THR A 137 1.46 -16.06 -15.81
C THR A 137 0.70 -15.99 -14.49
N ALA A 138 0.18 -17.12 -14.02
CA ALA A 138 -0.50 -17.19 -12.72
C ALA A 138 0.37 -16.60 -11.60
N LEU A 139 1.68 -16.89 -11.62
CA LEU A 139 2.62 -16.38 -10.62
C LEU A 139 2.80 -14.85 -10.68
N SER A 140 2.88 -14.27 -11.88
CA SER A 140 2.92 -12.82 -12.06
C SER A 140 1.64 -12.15 -11.55
N ALA A 141 0.48 -12.74 -11.85
CA ALA A 141 -0.81 -12.25 -11.38
C ALA A 141 -0.92 -12.28 -9.84
N TYR A 142 -0.47 -13.36 -9.20
CA TYR A 142 -0.41 -13.43 -7.74
C TYR A 142 0.51 -12.38 -7.13
N SER A 143 1.70 -12.18 -7.71
CA SER A 143 2.64 -11.15 -7.25
C SER A 143 2.05 -9.74 -7.37
N PHE A 144 1.36 -9.44 -8.46
CA PHE A 144 0.64 -8.18 -8.68
C PHE A 144 -0.51 -7.96 -7.67
N LEU A 145 -1.29 -9.01 -7.37
CA LEU A 145 -2.36 -8.93 -6.37
C LEU A 145 -1.79 -8.64 -4.98
N VAL A 146 -0.76 -9.38 -4.56
CA VAL A 146 -0.11 -9.18 -3.26
C VAL A 146 0.44 -7.76 -3.14
N PHE A 147 1.12 -7.25 -4.17
CA PHE A 147 1.60 -5.87 -4.18
C PHE A 147 0.44 -4.89 -3.99
N ASN A 148 -0.66 -5.03 -4.75
CA ASN A 148 -1.80 -4.13 -4.64
C ASN A 148 -2.54 -4.23 -3.31
N LEU A 149 -2.56 -5.38 -2.64
CA LEU A 149 -3.21 -5.51 -1.33
C LEU A 149 -2.39 -4.85 -0.21
N LEU A 150 -1.06 -4.93 -0.29
CA LEU A 150 -0.15 -4.49 0.78
C LEU A 150 0.39 -3.07 0.60
N CYS A 151 0.39 -2.53 -0.62
CA CYS A 151 1.00 -1.24 -0.89
C CYS A 151 0.30 -0.07 -0.17
N ALA A 152 0.84 1.13 -0.35
CA ALA A 152 0.29 2.39 0.15
C ALA A 152 -1.26 2.45 0.07
N PRO A 153 -1.92 2.91 1.15
CA PRO A 153 -3.37 3.05 1.16
C PRO A 153 -3.80 4.22 0.26
N CYS A 154 -5.10 4.33 0.00
CA CYS A 154 -5.63 5.39 -0.85
C CYS A 154 -5.43 6.80 -0.26
N PHE A 155 -5.53 7.84 -1.10
CA PHE A 155 -5.30 9.24 -0.73
C PHE A 155 -6.14 9.71 0.47
N ALA A 156 -7.36 9.18 0.62
CA ALA A 156 -8.21 9.46 1.76
C ALA A 156 -7.58 8.98 3.09
N ALA A 157 -7.02 7.77 3.11
CA ALA A 157 -6.35 7.21 4.26
C ALA A 157 -5.01 7.92 4.53
N ILE A 158 -4.24 8.25 3.49
CA ILE A 158 -3.00 9.04 3.63
C ILE A 158 -3.32 10.41 4.25
N GLY A 159 -4.40 11.06 3.83
CA GLY A 159 -4.84 12.34 4.39
C GLY A 159 -5.26 12.24 5.87
N ALA A 160 -5.87 11.14 6.28
CA ALA A 160 -6.16 10.87 7.69
C ALA A 160 -4.87 10.67 8.50
N ILE A 161 -3.97 9.80 8.03
CA ILE A 161 -2.66 9.54 8.65
C ILE A 161 -1.85 10.83 8.83
N HIS A 162 -1.87 11.70 7.81
CA HIS A 162 -1.18 12.98 7.88
C HIS A 162 -1.74 13.90 8.98
N ARG A 163 -3.07 13.93 9.15
CA ARG A 163 -3.73 14.71 10.20
C ARG A 163 -3.44 14.18 11.60
N GLU A 164 -3.33 12.86 11.76
CA GLU A 164 -3.06 12.22 13.06
C GLU A 164 -1.59 12.37 13.50
N MET A 165 -0.64 12.25 12.58
CA MET A 165 0.79 12.37 12.93
C MET A 165 1.29 13.82 13.02
N GLY A 166 0.55 14.79 12.48
CA GLY A 166 0.90 16.22 12.53
C GLY A 166 2.20 16.59 11.81
N ASN A 167 2.88 15.65 11.14
CA ASN A 167 4.15 15.87 10.47
C ASN A 167 4.23 15.06 9.16
N ALA A 168 4.46 15.78 8.05
CA ALA A 168 4.59 15.20 6.72
C ALA A 168 5.77 14.22 6.60
N LYS A 169 6.89 14.47 7.31
CA LYS A 169 8.06 13.59 7.27
C LYS A 169 7.72 12.19 7.79
N TRP A 170 7.00 12.11 8.90
CA TRP A 170 6.55 10.83 9.46
C TRP A 170 5.50 10.14 8.60
N THR A 171 4.67 10.91 7.88
CA THR A 171 3.71 10.38 6.90
C THR A 171 4.42 9.68 5.76
N TRP A 172 5.42 10.32 5.17
CA TRP A 172 6.20 9.72 4.09
C TRP A 172 7.03 8.52 4.56
N ILE A 173 7.62 8.58 5.76
CA ILE A 173 8.35 7.42 6.32
C ILE A 173 7.43 6.20 6.46
N ALA A 174 6.24 6.39 7.03
CA ALA A 174 5.26 5.30 7.18
C ALA A 174 4.80 4.75 5.81
N LEU A 175 4.53 5.64 4.85
CA LEU A 175 4.07 5.27 3.51
C LEU A 175 5.14 4.52 2.70
N SER A 176 6.38 5.00 2.76
CA SER A 176 7.52 4.35 2.13
C SER A 176 7.81 3.00 2.79
N PHE A 177 7.73 2.91 4.12
CA PHE A 177 7.89 1.64 4.83
C PHE A 177 6.85 0.60 4.39
N GLN A 178 5.56 0.97 4.35
CA GLN A 178 4.47 0.11 3.88
C GLN A 178 4.68 -0.36 2.43
N THR A 179 5.01 0.58 1.54
CA THR A 179 5.21 0.27 0.11
C THR A 179 6.45 -0.60 -0.12
N LEU A 180 7.54 -0.36 0.62
CA LEU A 180 8.73 -1.19 0.55
C LEU A 180 8.46 -2.59 1.08
N LEU A 181 7.69 -2.74 2.15
CA LEU A 181 7.27 -4.05 2.65
C LEU A 181 6.45 -4.80 1.59
N ALA A 182 5.46 -4.13 0.98
CA ALA A 182 4.67 -4.71 -0.09
C ALA A 182 5.52 -5.16 -1.29
N TYR A 183 6.48 -4.34 -1.70
CA TYR A 183 7.41 -4.65 -2.78
C TYR A 183 8.28 -5.87 -2.46
N ASN A 184 8.85 -5.93 -1.25
CA ASN A 184 9.67 -7.05 -0.81
C ASN A 184 8.88 -8.37 -0.74
N VAL A 185 7.67 -8.35 -0.18
CA VAL A 185 6.82 -9.55 -0.11
C VAL A 185 6.44 -10.03 -1.52
N SER A 186 6.06 -9.11 -2.40
CA SER A 186 5.71 -9.40 -3.79
C SER A 186 6.91 -9.97 -4.58
N LEU A 187 8.11 -9.43 -4.37
CA LEU A 187 9.37 -9.91 -4.96
C LEU A 187 9.71 -11.31 -4.47
N VAL A 188 9.61 -11.57 -3.16
CA VAL A 188 9.85 -12.90 -2.58
C VAL A 188 8.92 -13.93 -3.21
N ILE A 189 7.61 -13.65 -3.29
CA ILE A 189 6.65 -14.57 -3.90
C ILE A 189 7.00 -14.86 -5.36
N TYR A 190 7.31 -13.83 -6.15
CA TYR A 190 7.63 -14.03 -7.56
C TYR A 190 8.93 -14.83 -7.76
N GLN A 191 10.00 -14.48 -7.04
CA GLN A 191 11.31 -15.12 -7.25
C GLN A 191 11.42 -16.52 -6.66
N PHE A 192 10.78 -16.78 -5.51
CA PHE A 192 10.66 -18.15 -5.01
C PHE A 192 9.70 -18.98 -5.86
N GLY A 193 8.60 -18.40 -6.33
CA GLY A 193 7.68 -19.10 -7.24
C GLY A 193 8.34 -19.47 -8.57
N GLN A 194 9.20 -18.61 -9.14
CA GLN A 194 9.95 -18.91 -10.37
C GLN A 194 10.98 -20.04 -10.14
N ALA A 195 11.67 -20.03 -9.00
CA ALA A 195 12.64 -21.07 -8.65
C ALA A 195 11.98 -22.42 -8.35
N LEU A 196 10.87 -22.43 -7.60
CA LEU A 196 10.21 -23.66 -7.15
C LEU A 196 9.28 -24.29 -8.20
N LEU A 197 8.46 -23.49 -8.88
CA LEU A 197 7.42 -24.00 -9.80
C LEU A 197 7.91 -24.12 -11.25
N TYR A 198 8.75 -23.19 -11.71
CA TYR A 198 9.20 -23.13 -13.10
C TYR A 198 10.62 -23.69 -13.31
N GLY A 199 11.28 -24.15 -12.24
CA GLY A 199 12.60 -24.78 -12.31
C GLY A 199 13.70 -23.89 -12.89
N LYS A 200 13.48 -22.57 -12.98
CA LYS A 200 14.55 -21.64 -13.35
C LYS A 200 15.63 -21.71 -12.28
N GLY A 201 16.88 -21.95 -12.70
CA GLY A 201 18.03 -21.97 -11.80
C GLY A 201 18.16 -20.68 -10.98
N ILE A 202 19.01 -20.72 -9.95
CA ILE A 202 19.22 -19.60 -9.02
C ILE A 202 19.66 -18.37 -9.81
N SER A 203 18.73 -17.43 -10.00
CA SER A 203 19.00 -16.13 -10.60
C SER A 203 19.46 -15.14 -9.52
N SER A 204 20.13 -14.06 -9.93
CA SER A 204 20.52 -12.96 -9.04
C SER A 204 19.34 -12.42 -8.23
N GLY A 205 18.14 -12.43 -8.81
CA GLY A 205 16.90 -12.05 -8.13
C GLY A 205 16.48 -12.97 -6.98
N THR A 206 16.77 -14.27 -7.07
CA THR A 206 16.46 -15.25 -6.01
C THR A 206 17.41 -15.08 -4.82
N ILE A 207 18.67 -14.73 -5.07
CA ILE A 207 19.65 -14.43 -4.02
C ILE A 207 19.23 -13.16 -3.26
N PHE A 208 18.81 -12.12 -3.97
CA PHE A 208 18.28 -10.91 -3.35
C PHE A 208 17.01 -11.18 -2.55
N ALA A 209 16.08 -11.98 -3.08
CA ALA A 209 14.88 -12.39 -2.36
C ALA A 209 15.21 -13.14 -1.06
N LEU A 210 16.18 -14.06 -1.11
CA LEU A 210 16.65 -14.80 0.07
C LEU A 210 17.28 -13.85 1.11
N PHE A 211 18.11 -12.90 0.68
CA PHE A 211 18.68 -11.88 1.56
C PHE A 211 17.60 -11.04 2.25
N VAL A 212 16.60 -10.58 1.51
CA VAL A 212 15.46 -9.82 2.05
C VAL A 212 14.70 -10.63 3.10
N VAL A 213 14.45 -11.92 2.85
CA VAL A 213 13.81 -12.82 3.83
C VAL A 213 14.66 -12.97 5.09
N VAL A 214 15.97 -13.20 4.95
CA VAL A 214 16.88 -13.35 6.10
C VAL A 214 16.94 -12.07 6.93
N VAL A 215 17.02 -10.90 6.29
CA VAL A 215 16.98 -9.60 6.98
C VAL A 215 15.64 -9.39 7.68
N GLY A 216 14.52 -9.71 7.02
CA GLY A 216 13.19 -9.62 7.61
C GLY A 216 13.04 -10.50 8.85
N LEU A 217 13.47 -11.76 8.78
CA LEU A 217 13.49 -12.68 9.92
C LEU A 217 14.41 -12.18 11.03
N TYR A 218 15.59 -11.67 10.69
CA TYR A 218 16.50 -11.06 11.66
C TYR A 218 15.84 -9.91 12.43
N PHE A 219 15.14 -8.99 11.74
CA PHE A 219 14.44 -7.89 12.42
C PHE A 219 13.28 -8.37 13.31
N ILE A 220 12.58 -9.45 12.92
CA ILE A 220 11.50 -10.04 13.73
C ILE A 220 12.05 -10.74 14.98
N PHE A 221 13.13 -11.51 14.84
CA PHE A 221 13.73 -12.26 15.95
C PHE A 221 14.70 -11.43 16.80
N ARG A 222 15.10 -10.24 16.34
CA ARG A 222 15.96 -9.35 17.11
C ARG A 222 15.20 -8.85 18.33
N LYS A 223 15.67 -9.29 19.50
CA LYS A 223 15.15 -8.87 20.81
C LYS A 223 15.14 -7.33 20.91
N PRO A 224 14.04 -6.70 21.36
CA PRO A 224 13.99 -5.26 21.53
C PRO A 224 15.04 -4.81 22.55
N ARG A 225 15.66 -3.65 22.30
CA ARG A 225 16.66 -3.08 23.20
C ARG A 225 15.97 -2.74 24.52
N LYS A 226 16.35 -3.41 25.61
CA LYS A 226 15.87 -3.08 26.95
C LYS A 226 16.49 -1.76 27.38
N GLU A 227 15.72 -0.67 27.35
CA GLU A 227 16.08 0.53 28.12
C GLU A 227 15.84 0.22 29.60
N LYS A 228 16.87 0.46 30.43
CA LYS A 228 16.71 0.41 31.89
C LYS A 228 15.94 1.67 32.26
N ILE A 229 14.67 1.50 32.61
CA ILE A 229 13.89 2.57 33.23
C ILE A 229 14.48 2.76 34.62
N GLU A 230 14.99 3.95 34.92
CA GLU A 230 15.32 4.34 36.28
C GLU A 230 14.00 4.49 37.04
N VAL A 231 13.62 3.43 37.76
CA VAL A 231 12.41 3.44 38.56
C VAL A 231 12.72 4.28 39.79
N ILE A 232 12.03 5.41 39.94
CA ILE A 232 12.09 6.21 41.17
C ILE A 232 11.39 5.38 42.25
N THR A 233 12.17 4.60 43.00
CA THR A 233 11.72 3.93 44.23
C THR A 233 11.72 4.94 45.38
N LEU A 234 10.91 4.70 46.41
CA LEU A 234 10.83 5.56 47.59
C LEU A 234 12.21 5.77 48.26
N ASP A 235 13.12 4.81 48.11
CA ASP A 235 14.52 4.89 48.57
C ASP A 235 15.37 5.93 47.80
N ASN A 236 15.01 6.28 46.57
CA ASN A 236 15.71 7.31 45.78
C ASN A 236 15.22 8.74 46.08
N LEU A 237 14.05 8.90 46.69
CA LEU A 237 13.49 10.22 47.05
C LEU A 237 14.02 10.74 48.39
N THR A 238 14.39 9.85 49.32
CA THR A 238 14.93 10.22 50.63
C THR A 238 16.35 10.80 50.56
N HIS A 239 17.07 10.60 49.45
CA HIS A 239 18.41 11.15 49.24
C HIS A 239 18.45 12.48 48.47
N GLN A 240 17.32 12.98 47.94
CA GLN A 240 17.24 14.25 47.20
C GLN A 240 16.63 15.41 48.01
N THR A 241 16.18 15.17 49.24
CA THR A 241 15.72 16.21 50.17
C THR A 241 16.78 16.49 51.24
N VAL A 242 17.91 17.08 50.84
CA VAL A 242 18.80 17.87 51.71
C VAL A 242 19.31 19.06 50.92
#